data_AF-A0A7V8ALH0-F1
#
_entry.id   AF-A0A7V8ALH0-F1
#
_cell.length_a   1.000
_cell.length_b   1.000
_cell.length_c   1.000
_cell.angle_alpha   90.00
_cell.angle_beta   90.00
_cell.angle_gamma   90.00
#
_symmetry.space_group_name_H-M   'P 1'
#
loop_
_entity.id
_entity.type
_entity.pdbx_description
1 polymer ?
#
loop_
_entity_poly.entity_id
_entity_poly.type
_entity_poly.pdbx_seq_one_letter_code
_entity_poly.pdbx_strand_id
1 'polypeptide(L)'
;MNNLERIAHGNKFQHHDLSDSALDEMLRTLLQGLQRISDSCLVTYNQWLHIVAFTIGMAIEAQQRLTASHERIAHLERLSITDELTGLLNRRGIEHRLRDELAAPSAMARGGVLIFIDLDGLKPVNDTFGPAAGDKVLRQVAGLLRANVRESDSLGRIGGDEFVVLMPRSPRHIGLLRTQTIEKLMNDSYAS
;
A
#
# COMPACT_ATOMS: atom_id res chain seq x y z
N MET A 1 61.73 -53.46 61.34
CA MET A 1 61.49 -52.17 62.02
C MET A 1 61.19 -51.11 60.98
N ASN A 2 60.11 -50.37 61.23
CA ASN A 2 59.80 -49.01 60.75
C ASN A 2 58.87 -48.82 59.53
N ASN A 3 57.63 -48.43 59.90
CA ASN A 3 56.85 -47.32 59.33
C ASN A 3 56.07 -47.47 58.03
N LEU A 4 55.69 -48.69 57.60
CA LEU A 4 54.70 -48.85 56.51
C LEU A 4 53.44 -49.66 56.87
N GLU A 5 53.35 -50.28 58.04
CA GLU A 5 52.19 -51.12 58.41
C GLU A 5 51.05 -50.38 59.16
N ARG A 6 51.21 -49.08 59.44
CA ARG A 6 50.25 -48.31 60.28
C ARG A 6 49.20 -47.48 59.53
N ILE A 7 49.09 -47.62 58.20
CA ILE A 7 48.04 -46.99 57.38
C ILE A 7 47.08 -48.04 56.77
N ALA A 8 47.16 -49.31 57.19
CA ALA A 8 46.27 -50.39 56.76
C ALA A 8 45.06 -50.62 57.69
N HIS A 9 44.72 -49.65 58.54
CA HIS A 9 43.53 -49.71 59.39
C HIS A 9 42.71 -48.44 59.26
N GLY A 10 41.58 -48.54 58.56
CA GLY A 10 40.52 -47.55 58.62
C GLY A 10 39.90 -47.15 57.29
N ASN A 11 39.42 -48.11 56.48
CA ASN A 11 38.13 -47.93 55.79
C ASN A 11 37.65 -49.25 55.20
N LYS A 12 36.98 -50.06 56.03
CA LYS A 12 36.02 -51.04 55.53
C LYS A 12 34.81 -50.23 55.04
N PHE A 13 34.78 -49.88 53.76
CA PHE A 13 33.53 -49.51 53.13
C PHE A 13 32.65 -50.76 53.13
N GLN A 14 31.64 -50.75 54.01
CA GLN A 14 30.60 -51.76 54.04
C GLN A 14 29.81 -51.65 52.74
N HIS A 15 29.87 -52.67 51.89
CA HIS A 15 28.85 -52.88 50.87
C HIS A 15 27.55 -53.25 51.61
N HIS A 16 26.68 -52.26 51.81
CA HIS A 16 25.30 -52.49 52.23
C HIS A 16 24.56 -52.92 50.95
N ASP A 17 24.28 -54.21 50.82
CA ASP A 17 23.38 -54.70 49.77
C ASP A 17 22.03 -53.99 49.95
N LEU A 18 21.66 -53.15 48.99
CA LEU A 18 20.31 -52.59 48.91
C LEU A 18 19.34 -53.78 48.83
N SER A 19 18.39 -53.88 49.75
CA SER A 19 17.36 -54.91 49.63
C SER A 19 16.57 -54.68 48.33
N ASP A 20 16.14 -55.76 47.67
CA ASP A 20 15.36 -55.68 46.42
C ASP A 20 14.13 -54.75 46.56
N SER A 21 13.57 -54.61 47.76
CA SER A 21 12.49 -53.68 48.08
C SER A 21 12.88 -52.20 47.99
N ALA A 22 14.08 -51.82 48.43
CA ALA A 22 14.57 -50.46 48.35
C ALA A 22 14.90 -50.07 46.90
N LEU A 23 15.37 -51.04 46.11
CA LEU A 23 15.61 -50.86 44.69
C LEU A 23 14.28 -50.67 43.92
N ASP A 24 13.24 -51.46 44.23
CA ASP A 24 11.90 -51.33 43.63
C ASP A 24 11.24 -49.98 43.97
N GLU A 25 11.34 -49.53 45.23
CA GLU A 25 10.80 -48.22 45.65
C GLU A 25 11.52 -47.05 44.95
N MET A 26 12.84 -47.14 44.81
CA MET A 26 13.63 -46.14 44.09
C MET A 26 13.27 -46.13 42.59
N LEU A 27 13.14 -47.30 41.96
CA LEU A 27 12.70 -47.43 40.56
C LEU A 27 11.30 -46.85 40.35
N ARG A 28 10.34 -47.13 41.23
CA ARG A 28 8.99 -46.55 41.18
C ARG A 28 9.02 -45.03 41.28
N THR A 29 9.83 -44.49 42.19
CA THR A 29 9.96 -43.03 42.38
C THR A 29 10.55 -42.36 41.13
N LEU A 30 11.59 -42.96 40.53
CA LEU A 30 12.19 -42.48 39.30
C LEU A 30 11.21 -42.53 38.12
N LEU A 31 10.48 -43.63 37.95
CA LEU A 31 9.48 -43.78 36.90
C LEU A 31 8.34 -42.77 37.05
N GLN A 32 7.84 -42.54 38.27
CA GLN A 32 6.84 -41.51 38.53
C GLN A 32 7.36 -40.10 38.21
N GLY A 33 8.61 -39.80 38.54
CA GLY A 33 9.27 -38.54 38.19
C GLY A 33 9.35 -38.34 36.67
N LEU A 34 9.82 -39.35 35.95
CA LEU A 34 9.90 -39.34 34.48
C LEU A 34 8.53 -39.16 33.82
N GLN A 35 7.50 -39.82 34.35
CA GLN A 35 6.14 -39.73 33.82
C GLN A 35 5.53 -38.34 34.04
N ARG A 36 5.75 -37.72 35.21
CA ARG A 36 5.34 -36.32 35.46
C ARG A 36 6.03 -35.32 34.53
N ILE A 37 7.32 -35.52 34.24
CA ILE A 37 8.07 -34.68 33.30
C ILE A 37 7.48 -34.85 31.89
N SER A 38 7.24 -36.09 31.46
CA SER A 38 6.61 -36.39 30.16
C SER A 38 5.25 -35.71 30.00
N ASP A 39 4.37 -35.83 31.00
CA ASP A 39 3.04 -35.21 30.96
C ASP A 39 3.11 -33.68 30.92
N SER A 40 4.02 -33.08 31.71
CA SER A 40 4.25 -31.63 31.71
C SER A 40 4.79 -31.12 30.36
N CYS A 41 5.72 -31.86 29.76
CA CYS A 41 6.24 -31.57 28.41
C CYS A 41 5.14 -31.63 27.36
N LEU A 42 4.25 -32.63 27.42
CA LEU A 42 3.15 -32.80 26.48
C LEU A 42 2.12 -31.66 26.59
N VAL A 43 1.75 -31.27 27.82
CA VAL A 43 0.85 -30.13 28.06
C VAL A 43 1.46 -28.84 27.52
N THR A 44 2.74 -28.60 27.81
CA THR A 44 3.45 -27.40 27.36
C THR A 44 3.54 -27.37 25.83
N TYR A 45 3.85 -28.50 25.20
CA TYR A 45 3.89 -28.63 23.74
C TYR A 45 2.55 -28.31 23.09
N ASN A 46 1.46 -28.89 23.60
CA ASN A 46 0.11 -28.62 23.08
C ASN A 46 -0.28 -27.15 23.27
N GLN A 47 0.07 -26.53 24.39
CA GLN A 47 -0.18 -25.10 24.62
C GLN A 47 0.58 -24.23 23.62
N TRP A 48 1.86 -24.53 23.35
CA TRP A 48 2.63 -23.84 22.32
C TRP A 48 2.03 -24.02 20.93
N LEU A 49 1.60 -25.24 20.58
CA LEU A 49 0.92 -25.49 19.31
C LEU A 49 -0.34 -24.64 19.15
N HIS A 50 -1.17 -24.53 20.20
CA HIS A 50 -2.37 -23.68 20.16
C HIS A 50 -2.03 -22.20 19.97
N ILE A 51 -1.02 -21.69 20.69
CA ILE A 51 -0.59 -20.30 20.55
C ILE A 51 -0.10 -20.03 19.12
N VAL A 52 0.75 -20.92 18.57
CA VAL A 52 1.29 -20.77 17.22
C VAL A 52 0.18 -20.89 16.16
N ALA A 53 -0.73 -21.85 16.30
CA ALA A 53 -1.86 -21.99 15.37
C ALA A 53 -2.77 -20.75 15.40
N PHE A 54 -3.06 -20.21 16.59
CA PHE A 54 -3.84 -19.00 16.75
C PHE A 54 -3.16 -17.78 16.12
N THR A 55 -1.86 -17.57 16.37
CA THR A 55 -1.14 -16.42 15.81
C THR A 55 -1.03 -16.48 14.29
N ILE A 56 -0.81 -17.67 13.73
CA ILE A 56 -0.83 -17.88 12.27
C ILE A 56 -2.23 -17.58 11.71
N GLY A 57 -3.29 -18.08 12.34
CA GLY A 57 -4.66 -17.80 11.94
C GLY A 57 -4.97 -16.30 11.91
N MET A 58 -4.61 -15.59 12.99
CA MET A 58 -4.76 -14.14 13.08
C MET A 58 -3.96 -13.39 12.00
N ALA A 59 -2.73 -13.84 11.70
CA ALA A 59 -1.90 -13.22 10.66
C ALA A 59 -2.50 -13.40 9.26
N ILE A 60 -3.04 -14.59 8.95
CA ILE A 60 -3.73 -14.86 7.68
C ILE A 60 -4.97 -13.98 7.55
N GLU A 61 -5.79 -13.89 8.59
CA GLU A 61 -6.98 -13.02 8.59
C GLU A 61 -6.61 -11.54 8.40
N ALA A 62 -5.58 -11.07 9.10
CA ALA A 62 -5.10 -9.70 8.95
C ALA A 62 -4.65 -9.43 7.51
N GLN A 63 -3.93 -10.37 6.90
CA GLN A 63 -3.47 -10.25 5.52
C GLN A 63 -4.65 -10.22 4.53
N GLN A 64 -5.64 -11.09 4.71
CA GLN A 64 -6.85 -11.10 3.87
C GLN A 64 -7.61 -9.76 3.97
N ARG A 65 -7.73 -9.20 5.18
CA ARG A 65 -8.37 -7.88 5.38
C ARG A 65 -7.61 -6.77 4.67
N LEU A 66 -6.27 -6.78 4.71
CA LEU A 66 -5.45 -5.80 4.00
C LEU A 66 -5.65 -5.90 2.49
N THR A 67 -5.58 -7.10 1.92
CA THR A 67 -5.81 -7.30 0.49
C THR A 67 -7.20 -6.82 0.07
N ALA A 68 -8.24 -7.22 0.81
CA ALA A 68 -9.61 -6.78 0.51
C ALA A 68 -9.78 -5.25 0.63
N SER A 69 -9.08 -4.61 1.56
CA SER A 69 -9.07 -3.14 1.68
C SER A 69 -8.41 -2.49 0.46
N HIS A 70 -7.24 -2.97 0.04
CA HIS A 70 -6.56 -2.47 -1.16
C HIS A 70 -7.41 -2.64 -2.42
N GLU A 71 -8.08 -3.78 -2.58
CA GLU A 71 -8.98 -4.00 -3.71
C GLU A 71 -10.16 -3.02 -3.72
N ARG A 72 -10.74 -2.73 -2.54
CA ARG A 72 -11.80 -1.72 -2.40
C ARG A 72 -11.30 -0.32 -2.73
N ILE A 73 -10.12 0.06 -2.23
CA ILE A 73 -9.51 1.35 -2.55
C ILE A 73 -9.28 1.46 -4.05
N ALA A 74 -8.62 0.48 -4.67
CA ALA A 74 -8.39 0.44 -6.11
C ALA A 74 -9.70 0.41 -6.92
N HIS A 75 -10.78 -0.16 -6.37
CA HIS A 75 -12.11 -0.10 -7.00
C HIS A 75 -12.71 1.31 -6.91
N LEU A 76 -12.62 1.97 -5.75
CA LEU A 76 -13.11 3.34 -5.56
C LEU A 76 -12.29 4.34 -6.38
N GLU A 77 -10.97 4.22 -6.40
CA GLU A 77 -10.08 4.98 -7.29
C GLU A 77 -10.46 4.75 -8.76
N ARG A 78 -10.85 3.52 -9.11
CA ARG A 78 -11.36 3.23 -10.47
C ARG A 78 -12.66 3.94 -10.79
N LEU A 79 -13.50 4.20 -9.79
CA LEU A 79 -14.75 4.96 -9.92
C LEU A 79 -14.54 6.48 -9.85
N SER A 80 -13.37 6.94 -9.40
CA SER A 80 -13.04 8.36 -9.38
C SER A 80 -13.00 8.91 -10.80
N ILE A 81 -13.67 10.05 -11.01
CA ILE A 81 -13.67 10.81 -12.27
C ILE A 81 -12.74 12.03 -12.21
N THR A 82 -12.05 12.23 -11.09
CA THR A 82 -11.18 13.38 -10.84
C THR A 82 -9.72 12.97 -10.66
N ASP A 83 -8.80 13.82 -11.10
CA ASP A 83 -7.37 13.73 -10.83
C ASP A 83 -7.09 14.30 -9.42
N GLU A 84 -6.43 13.53 -8.56
CA GLU A 84 -6.23 13.89 -7.15
C GLU A 84 -5.25 15.06 -6.96
N LEU A 85 -4.29 15.21 -7.87
CA LEU A 85 -3.26 16.24 -7.75
C LEU A 85 -3.81 17.64 -8.04
N THR A 86 -4.62 17.74 -9.10
CA THR A 86 -5.10 19.01 -9.66
C THR A 86 -6.58 19.30 -9.35
N GLY A 87 -7.34 18.27 -8.97
CA GLY A 87 -8.80 18.35 -8.79
C GLY A 87 -9.56 18.57 -10.11
N LEU A 88 -8.92 18.38 -11.26
CA LEU A 88 -9.56 18.39 -12.57
C LEU A 88 -10.24 17.05 -12.85
N LEU A 89 -10.98 16.93 -13.95
CA LEU A 89 -11.43 15.62 -14.41
C LEU A 89 -10.21 14.77 -14.80
N ASN A 90 -10.24 13.48 -14.50
CA ASN A 90 -9.27 12.56 -15.09
C ASN A 90 -9.75 12.13 -16.48
N ARG A 91 -8.96 11.28 -17.16
CA ARG A 91 -9.32 10.72 -18.48
C ARG A 91 -10.75 10.16 -18.53
N ARG A 92 -11.18 9.39 -17.51
CA ARG A 92 -12.54 8.83 -17.46
C ARG A 92 -13.60 9.92 -17.32
N GLY A 93 -13.33 10.94 -16.50
CA GLY A 93 -14.23 12.09 -16.34
C GLY A 93 -14.45 12.84 -17.65
N ILE A 94 -13.38 13.08 -18.42
CA ILE A 94 -13.47 13.72 -19.74
C ILE A 94 -14.22 12.83 -20.75
N GLU A 95 -13.91 11.54 -20.81
CA GLU A 95 -14.59 10.59 -21.70
C GLU A 95 -16.10 10.50 -21.39
N HIS A 96 -16.48 10.53 -20.11
CA HIS A 96 -17.88 10.55 -19.70
C HIS A 96 -18.58 11.81 -20.18
N ARG A 97 -17.98 12.99 -19.98
CA ARG A 97 -18.55 14.27 -20.46
C ARG A 97 -18.62 14.35 -21.97
N LEU A 98 -17.61 13.87 -22.67
CA LEU A 98 -17.63 13.81 -24.13
C LEU A 98 -18.78 12.92 -24.62
N ARG A 99 -19.01 11.77 -23.96
CA ARG A 99 -20.13 10.88 -24.31
C ARG A 99 -21.47 11.55 -24.07
N ASP A 100 -21.64 12.25 -22.96
CA ASP A 100 -22.87 12.98 -22.64
C ASP A 100 -23.17 14.04 -23.72
N GLU A 101 -22.16 14.79 -24.14
CA GLU A 101 -22.29 15.81 -25.19
C GLU A 101 -22.59 15.23 -26.57
N LEU A 102 -21.99 14.08 -26.92
CA LEU A 102 -22.25 13.38 -28.18
C LEU A 102 -23.62 12.70 -28.22
N ALA A 103 -24.18 12.33 -27.06
CA ALA A 103 -25.51 11.73 -26.93
C ALA A 103 -26.64 12.77 -26.94
N ALA A 104 -26.32 14.07 -26.89
CA ALA A 104 -27.32 15.13 -26.86
C ALA A 104 -28.21 15.13 -28.12
N PRO A 105 -29.54 15.36 -28.00
CA PRO A 105 -30.45 15.40 -29.15
C PRO A 105 -30.00 16.40 -30.22
N SER A 106 -30.23 16.08 -31.50
CA SER A 106 -29.73 16.85 -32.66
C SER A 106 -30.08 18.35 -32.62
N ALA A 107 -31.21 18.76 -32.02
CA ALA A 107 -31.58 20.18 -31.86
C ALA A 107 -30.66 20.94 -30.87
N MET A 108 -29.96 20.25 -29.98
CA MET A 108 -28.97 20.79 -29.03
C MET A 108 -27.52 20.57 -29.49
N ALA A 109 -27.29 19.71 -30.48
CA ALA A 109 -25.97 19.42 -31.04
C ALA A 109 -25.44 20.62 -31.85
N ARG A 110 -24.74 21.55 -31.19
CA ARG A 110 -24.15 22.74 -31.83
C ARG A 110 -22.67 22.58 -32.21
N GLY A 111 -22.20 21.33 -32.33
CA GLY A 111 -20.77 21.03 -32.44
C GLY A 111 -20.01 21.41 -31.16
N GLY A 112 -18.71 21.19 -31.14
CA GLY A 112 -17.85 21.50 -30.01
C GLY A 112 -16.39 21.44 -30.40
N VAL A 113 -15.53 21.84 -29.47
CA VAL A 113 -14.07 21.83 -29.65
C VAL A 113 -13.45 21.00 -28.54
N LEU A 114 -12.52 20.12 -28.89
CA LEU A 114 -11.68 19.40 -27.95
C LEU A 114 -10.24 19.87 -28.19
N ILE A 115 -9.60 20.38 -27.15
CA ILE A 115 -8.22 20.88 -27.19
C ILE A 115 -7.37 19.93 -26.34
N PHE A 116 -6.33 19.37 -26.94
CA PHE A 116 -5.28 18.66 -26.23
C PHE A 116 -4.13 19.62 -25.97
N ILE A 117 -3.58 19.57 -24.77
CA ILE A 117 -2.51 20.43 -24.29
C ILE A 117 -1.44 19.50 -23.72
N ASP A 118 -0.21 19.63 -24.19
CA ASP A 118 0.95 18.93 -23.64
C ASP A 118 1.87 19.96 -23.00
N LEU A 119 2.39 19.67 -21.80
CA LEU A 119 3.31 20.58 -21.11
C LEU A 119 4.75 20.17 -21.39
N ASP A 120 5.40 20.92 -22.27
CA ASP A 120 6.84 20.78 -22.47
C ASP A 120 7.63 21.21 -21.23
N GLY A 121 8.71 20.49 -20.93
CA GLY A 121 9.70 20.91 -19.93
C GLY A 121 9.43 20.49 -18.47
N LEU A 122 8.39 19.71 -18.20
CA LEU A 122 8.14 19.20 -16.84
C LEU A 122 9.25 18.26 -16.33
N LYS A 123 9.79 17.42 -17.21
CA LYS A 123 10.86 16.46 -16.86
C LYS A 123 12.15 17.15 -16.37
N PRO A 124 12.73 18.14 -17.06
CA PRO A 124 13.86 18.92 -16.54
C PRO A 124 13.60 19.55 -15.15
N VAL A 125 12.39 20.04 -14.90
CA VAL A 125 12.01 20.59 -13.59
C VAL A 125 12.04 19.51 -12.51
N ASN A 126 11.46 18.34 -12.80
CA ASN A 126 11.49 17.20 -11.89
C ASN A 126 12.91 16.70 -11.63
N ASP A 127 13.75 16.65 -12.66
CA ASP A 127 15.14 16.19 -12.55
C ASP A 127 15.98 17.17 -11.71
N THR A 128 15.70 18.47 -11.78
CA THR A 128 16.48 19.52 -11.09
C THR A 128 15.99 19.79 -9.66
N PHE A 129 14.66 19.83 -9.46
CA PHE A 129 14.03 20.29 -8.21
C PHE A 129 13.18 19.21 -7.52
N GLY A 130 13.12 18.01 -8.09
CA GLY A 130 12.40 16.86 -7.57
C GLY A 130 10.92 16.82 -7.99
N PRO A 131 10.25 15.66 -7.83
CA PRO A 131 8.86 15.47 -8.26
C PRO A 131 7.86 16.45 -7.61
N ALA A 132 8.10 16.83 -6.35
CA ALA A 132 7.25 17.78 -5.64
C ALA A 132 7.24 19.19 -6.28
N ALA A 133 8.29 19.56 -7.02
CA ALA A 133 8.33 20.81 -7.77
C ALA A 133 7.45 20.72 -9.03
N GLY A 134 7.52 19.62 -9.79
CA GLY A 134 6.61 19.38 -10.91
C GLY A 134 5.15 19.33 -10.48
N ASP A 135 4.85 18.73 -9.32
CA ASP A 135 3.51 18.74 -8.74
C ASP A 135 2.97 20.15 -8.46
N LYS A 136 3.84 21.10 -8.12
CA LYS A 136 3.45 22.50 -7.95
C LYS A 136 3.17 23.16 -9.30
N VAL A 137 4.01 22.90 -10.31
CA VAL A 137 3.82 23.40 -11.68
C VAL A 137 2.49 22.90 -12.24
N LEU A 138 2.20 21.61 -12.12
CA LEU A 138 0.95 21.00 -12.58
C LEU A 138 -0.29 21.63 -11.93
N ARG A 139 -0.25 21.91 -10.61
CA ARG A 139 -1.33 22.62 -9.92
C ARG A 139 -1.49 24.05 -10.41
N GLN A 140 -0.40 24.76 -10.70
CA GLN A 140 -0.45 26.12 -11.25
C GLN A 140 -1.05 26.14 -12.66
N VAL A 141 -0.63 25.23 -13.54
CA VAL A 141 -1.24 25.07 -14.87
C VAL A 141 -2.73 24.79 -14.75
N ALA A 142 -3.13 23.84 -13.90
CA ALA A 142 -4.53 23.52 -13.69
C ALA A 142 -5.35 24.75 -13.24
N GLY A 143 -4.79 25.55 -12.33
CA GLY A 143 -5.39 26.81 -11.89
C GLY A 143 -5.52 27.85 -13.02
N LEU A 144 -4.45 28.02 -13.81
CA LEU A 144 -4.42 28.95 -14.95
C LEU A 144 -5.44 28.56 -16.02
N LEU A 145 -5.49 27.27 -16.39
CA LEU A 145 -6.46 26.77 -17.37
C LEU A 145 -7.89 26.96 -16.85
N ARG A 146 -8.16 26.60 -15.59
CA ARG A 146 -9.48 26.76 -14.96
C ARG A 146 -9.94 28.22 -14.95
N ALA A 147 -9.05 29.18 -14.73
CA ALA A 147 -9.38 30.61 -14.75
C ALA A 147 -9.70 31.16 -16.14
N ASN A 148 -9.35 30.44 -17.21
CA ASN A 148 -9.46 30.91 -18.60
C ASN A 148 -10.49 30.16 -19.45
N VAL A 149 -11.19 29.19 -18.87
CA VAL A 149 -12.30 28.45 -19.49
C VAL A 149 -13.64 28.87 -18.87
N ARG A 150 -14.74 28.60 -19.56
CA ARG A 150 -16.09 28.87 -19.04
C ARG A 150 -16.51 27.77 -18.09
N GLU A 151 -17.49 28.05 -17.25
CA GLU A 151 -18.10 27.04 -16.36
C GLU A 151 -18.72 25.87 -17.13
N SER A 152 -19.21 26.11 -18.35
CA SER A 152 -19.73 25.07 -19.23
C SER A 152 -18.67 24.17 -19.87
N ASP A 153 -17.40 24.57 -19.81
CA ASP A 153 -16.30 23.82 -20.40
C ASP A 153 -15.79 22.78 -19.38
N SER A 154 -15.39 21.62 -19.87
CA SER A 154 -14.82 20.55 -19.03
C SER A 154 -13.31 20.52 -19.19
N LEU A 155 -12.59 20.68 -18.07
CA LEU A 155 -11.13 20.64 -18.02
C LEU A 155 -10.68 19.35 -17.33
N GLY A 156 -9.70 18.67 -17.92
CA GLY A 156 -9.17 17.42 -17.38
C GLY A 156 -7.68 17.26 -17.57
N ARG A 157 -7.06 16.46 -16.69
CA ARG A 157 -5.69 15.97 -16.82
C ARG A 157 -5.75 14.48 -17.16
N ILE A 158 -5.26 14.12 -18.34
CA ILE A 158 -5.43 12.77 -18.90
C ILE A 158 -4.15 11.92 -18.90
N GLY A 159 -3.02 12.55 -18.57
CA GLY A 159 -1.68 11.99 -18.49
C GLY A 159 -0.83 12.73 -17.45
N GLY A 160 0.49 12.52 -17.48
CA GLY A 160 1.42 13.16 -16.53
C GLY A 160 1.44 14.69 -16.67
N ASP A 161 1.70 15.15 -17.87
CA ASP A 161 1.79 16.53 -18.35
C ASP A 161 0.64 16.90 -19.31
N GLU A 162 -0.20 15.94 -19.68
CA GLU A 162 -1.27 16.14 -20.66
C GLU A 162 -2.58 16.65 -20.04
N PHE A 163 -3.09 17.76 -20.58
CA PHE A 163 -4.38 18.36 -20.24
C PHE A 163 -5.33 18.37 -21.44
N VAL A 164 -6.63 18.40 -21.16
CA VAL A 164 -7.69 18.46 -22.16
C VAL A 164 -8.74 19.48 -21.76
N VAL A 165 -9.17 20.29 -22.73
CA VAL A 165 -10.34 21.17 -22.62
C VAL A 165 -11.41 20.70 -23.60
N LEU A 166 -12.56 20.29 -23.07
CA LEU A 166 -13.77 20.03 -23.83
C LEU A 166 -14.68 21.27 -23.76
N MET A 167 -14.88 21.91 -24.90
CA MET A 167 -15.71 23.10 -25.06
C MET A 167 -16.97 22.74 -25.84
N PRO A 168 -18.06 22.34 -25.18
CA PRO A 168 -19.30 22.03 -25.86
C PRO A 168 -19.90 23.28 -26.48
N ARG A 169 -20.67 23.10 -27.57
CA ARG A 169 -21.44 24.19 -28.23
C ARG A 169 -20.57 25.38 -28.66
N SER A 170 -19.29 25.12 -28.92
CA SER A 170 -18.31 26.14 -29.33
C SER A 170 -18.01 26.02 -30.82
N PRO A 171 -18.20 27.11 -31.61
CA PRO A 171 -17.82 27.12 -33.01
C PRO A 171 -16.31 26.93 -33.18
N ARG A 172 -15.89 26.28 -34.28
CA ARG A 172 -14.47 26.01 -34.58
C ARG A 172 -13.56 27.25 -34.48
N HIS A 173 -14.02 28.41 -34.96
CA HIS A 173 -13.22 29.65 -34.93
C HIS A 173 -12.96 30.13 -33.50
N ILE A 174 -13.91 29.95 -32.57
CA ILE A 174 -13.72 30.25 -31.15
C ILE A 174 -12.71 29.28 -30.52
N GLY A 175 -12.76 28.01 -30.92
CA GLY A 175 -11.77 27.01 -30.51
C GLY A 175 -10.35 27.44 -30.82
N LEU A 176 -10.10 27.83 -32.08
CA LEU A 176 -8.79 28.32 -32.54
C LEU A 176 -8.29 29.54 -31.74
N LEU A 177 -9.16 30.54 -31.53
CA LEU A 177 -8.84 31.72 -30.71
C LEU A 177 -8.48 31.35 -29.27
N ARG A 178 -9.19 30.37 -28.70
CA ARG A 178 -8.94 29.90 -27.33
C ARG A 178 -7.64 29.13 -27.22
N THR A 179 -7.32 28.27 -28.19
CA THR A 179 -6.02 27.59 -28.25
C THR A 179 -4.87 28.60 -28.24
N GLN A 180 -4.93 29.64 -29.08
CA GLN A 180 -3.92 30.69 -29.13
C GLN A 180 -3.80 31.48 -27.82
N THR A 181 -4.94 31.74 -27.17
CA THR A 181 -4.96 32.46 -25.88
C THR A 181 -4.32 31.61 -24.79
N ILE A 182 -4.67 30.32 -24.72
CA ILE A 182 -4.12 29.38 -23.73
C ILE A 182 -2.61 29.21 -23.96
N GLU A 183 -2.18 29.02 -25.20
CA GLU A 183 -0.76 28.92 -25.58
C GLU A 183 0.02 30.16 -25.12
N LYS A 184 -0.49 31.36 -25.43
CA LYS A 184 0.14 32.61 -25.01
C LYS A 184 0.20 32.73 -23.49
N LEU A 185 -0.87 32.42 -22.78
CA LEU A 185 -0.93 32.53 -21.32
C LEU A 185 0.03 31.57 -20.63
N MET A 186 0.19 30.35 -21.14
CA MET A 186 1.16 29.40 -20.63
C MET A 186 2.58 29.93 -20.84
N ASN A 187 2.92 30.39 -22.04
CA ASN A 187 4.24 30.92 -22.34
C ASN A 187 4.59 32.18 -21.52
N ASP A 188 3.64 33.10 -21.36
CA ASP A 188 3.85 34.35 -20.60
C ASP A 188 4.03 34.08 -19.09
N SER A 189 3.37 33.05 -18.55
CA SER A 189 3.43 32.70 -17.13
C SER A 189 4.70 31.94 -16.73
N TYR A 190 5.43 31.36 -17.70
CA TYR A 190 6.71 30.67 -17.48
C TYR A 190 7.93 31.45 -17.98
N ALA A 191 7.72 32.63 -18.59
CA ALA A 191 8.76 33.53 -19.05
C ALA A 191 9.14 34.64 -18.04
N SER A 192 8.47 34.69 -16.88
CA SER A 192 8.74 35.64 -15.77
C SER A 192 9.23 34.92 -14.53
#